data_AF-A0A9E2PXU0-F1
#
_entry.id   AF-A0A9E2PXU0-F1
#
_cell.length_a   1.000
_cell.length_b   1.000
_cell.length_c   1.000
_cell.angle_alpha   90.00
_cell.angle_beta   90.00
_cell.angle_gamma   90.00
#
_symmetry.space_group_name_H-M   'P 1'
#
loop_
_entity.id
_entity.type
_entity.pdbx_description
1 polymer ?
#
loop_
_entity_poly.entity_id
_entity_poly.type
_entity_poly.pdbx_seq_one_letter_code
_entity_poly.pdbx_strand_id
1 'polypeptide(L)' 'MDYQYITNKTGKTIAVVVPLREWEALQSKLEEECLTDAEIKEAEQSWKDYLAGKGEPIELVMKELLDDRND' A
#
# COMPACT_ATOMS: atom_id res chain seq x y z
N MET A 1 0.48 9.31 -23.41
CA MET A 1 0.40 10.06 -22.14
C MET A 1 0.78 11.50 -22.41
N ASP A 2 -0.21 12.30 -22.79
CA ASP A 2 -0.07 13.75 -22.92
C ASP A 2 -0.55 14.38 -21.62
N TYR A 3 0.39 14.79 -20.78
CA TYR A 3 0.12 15.50 -19.54
C TYR A 3 0.28 17.00 -19.76
N GLN A 4 -0.68 17.79 -19.27
CA GLN A 4 -0.54 19.24 -19.25
C GLN A 4 -0.40 19.73 -17.81
N TYR A 5 0.64 20.50 -17.55
CA TYR A 5 0.89 21.09 -16.25
C TYR A 5 0.40 22.53 -16.24
N ILE A 6 -0.48 22.85 -15.30
CA ILE A 6 -0.90 24.23 -15.05
C ILE A 6 0.02 24.78 -13.96
N THR A 7 0.73 25.86 -14.27
CA THR A 7 1.63 26.55 -13.34
C THR A 7 1.08 27.91 -12.94
N ASN A 8 1.39 28.34 -11.73
CA ASN A 8 1.04 29.67 -11.25
C ASN A 8 2.04 30.74 -11.77
N LYS A 9 1.82 32.00 -11.41
CA LYS A 9 2.68 33.14 -11.79
C LYS A 9 4.13 33.03 -11.29
N THR A 10 4.40 32.17 -10.30
CA THR A 10 5.74 31.91 -9.76
C THR A 10 6.40 30.67 -10.38
N GLY A 11 5.79 30.07 -11.42
CA GLY A 11 6.27 28.86 -12.07
C GLY A 11 6.04 27.56 -11.29
N LYS A 12 5.31 27.60 -10.17
CA LYS A 12 4.96 26.41 -9.38
C LYS A 12 3.77 25.70 -10.02
N THR A 13 3.89 24.39 -10.26
CA THR A 13 2.78 23.55 -10.72
C THR A 13 1.67 23.50 -9.67
N ILE A 14 0.44 23.78 -10.10
CA ILE A 14 -0.75 23.81 -9.24
C ILE A 14 -1.79 22.75 -9.64
N ALA A 15 -1.77 22.29 -10.88
CA ALA A 15 -2.65 21.21 -11.34
C ALA A 15 -2.01 20.46 -12.50
N VAL A 16 -2.45 19.22 -12.69
CA VAL A 16 -2.09 18.37 -13.83
C VAL A 16 -3.38 17.97 -14.52
N VAL A 17 -3.46 18.20 -15.82
CA VAL A 17 -4.56 17.73 -16.67
C VAL A 17 -4.13 16.42 -17.30
N VAL A 18 -4.96 15.41 -17.10
CA VAL A 18 -4.76 14.05 -17.59
C VAL A 18 -6.01 13.58 -18.35
N PRO A 19 -5.89 12.72 -19.37
CA PRO A 19 -7.04 12.09 -20.00
C PRO A 19 -7.84 11.26 -18.99
N LEU A 20 -9.18 11.36 -19.02
CA LEU A 20 -10.05 10.69 -18.06
C LEU A 20 -9.81 9.18 -17.97
N ARG A 21 -9.64 8.52 -19.13
CA ARG A 21 -9.35 7.08 -19.18
C ARG A 21 -8.04 6.70 -18.48
N GLU A 22 -7.03 7.55 -18.56
CA GLU A 22 -5.75 7.32 -17.89
C GLU A 22 -5.88 7.56 -16.37
N TRP A 23 -6.69 8.53 -15.96
CA TRP A 23 -7.03 8.75 -14.55
C TRP A 23 -7.75 7.55 -13.94
N GLU A 24 -8.79 7.04 -14.60
CA GLU A 24 -9.56 5.87 -14.15
C GLU A 24 -8.67 4.62 -14.05
N ALA A 25 -7.78 4.39 -15.04
CA ALA A 25 -6.83 3.29 -15.00
C ALA A 25 -5.81 3.41 -13.86
N LEU A 26 -5.38 4.64 -13.51
CA LEU A 26 -4.51 4.89 -12.36
C LEU A 26 -5.25 4.67 -11.05
N GLN A 27 -6.52 5.09 -10.94
CA GLN A 27 -7.33 4.84 -9.75
C GLN A 27 -7.58 3.36 -9.54
N SER A 28 -7.92 2.61 -10.58
CA SER A 28 -8.15 1.16 -10.48
C SER A 28 -6.90 0.41 -9.99
N LYS A 29 -5.71 0.79 -10.48
CA LYS A 29 -4.44 0.21 -9.99
C LYS A 29 -4.16 0.58 -8.54
N LEU A 30 -4.42 1.82 -8.16
CA LEU A 30 -4.26 2.26 -6.76
C LEU A 30 -5.25 1.55 -5.84
N GLU A 31 -6.48 1.31 -6.26
CA GLU A 31 -7.46 0.53 -5.48
C GLU A 31 -7.04 -0.94 -5.32
N GLU A 32 -6.40 -1.53 -6.33
CA GLU A 32 -5.85 -2.90 -6.25
C GLU A 32 -4.59 -2.98 -5.37
N GLU A 33 -3.77 -1.93 -5.32
CA GLU A 33 -2.50 -1.89 -4.57
C GLU A 33 -2.62 -1.24 -3.18
N CYS A 34 -3.74 -0.57 -2.89
CA CYS A 34 -3.99 0.03 -1.58
C CYS A 34 -4.42 -1.05 -0.60
N LEU A 35 -3.62 -1.22 0.46
CA LEU A 35 -4.06 -1.91 1.66
C LEU A 35 -5.35 -1.26 2.16
N THR A 36 -6.34 -2.09 2.44
CA THR A 36 -7.58 -1.66 3.09
C THR A 36 -7.28 -1.06 4.46
N ASP A 37 -8.18 -0.21 4.98
CA ASP A 37 -8.05 0.33 6.34
C ASP A 37 -7.89 -0.75 7.42
N ALA A 38 -8.41 -1.95 7.16
CA ALA A 38 -8.23 -3.11 8.03
C ALA A 38 -6.79 -3.64 8.00
N GLU A 39 -6.22 -3.84 6.81
CA GLU A 39 -4.84 -4.30 6.63
C GLU A 39 -3.82 -3.28 7.15
N ILE A 40 -4.10 -1.98 6.99
CA ILE A 40 -3.27 -0.91 7.56
C ILE A 40 -3.27 -0.99 9.09
N LYS A 41 -4.45 -1.14 9.71
CA LYS A 41 -4.56 -1.25 11.18
C LYS A 41 -3.88 -2.51 11.71
N GLU A 42 -4.00 -3.62 11.00
CA GLU A 42 -3.32 -4.86 11.35
C GLU A 42 -1.80 -4.68 11.29
N ALA A 43 -1.28 -4.12 10.20
CA ALA A 43 0.15 -3.84 10.05
C ALA A 43 0.68 -2.90 11.14
N GLU A 44 -0.07 -1.85 11.50
CA GLU A 44 0.28 -0.95 12.61
C GLU A 44 0.30 -1.67 13.97
N GLN A 45 -0.64 -2.59 14.19
CA GLN A 45 -0.71 -3.36 15.42
C GLN A 45 0.43 -4.37 15.51
N SER A 46 0.70 -5.12 14.44
CA SER A 46 1.85 -6.02 14.33
C SER A 46 3.17 -5.29 14.53
N TRP A 47 3.30 -4.06 14.00
CA TRP A 47 4.48 -3.23 14.23
C TRP A 47 4.65 -2.84 15.71
N LYS A 48 3.56 -2.48 16.40
CA LYS A 48 3.59 -2.20 17.84
C LYS A 48 3.96 -3.43 18.66
N ASP A 49 3.43 -4.60 18.30
CA ASP A 49 3.72 -5.84 19.00
C ASP A 49 5.17 -6.32 18.77
N TYR A 50 5.72 -6.10 17.57
CA TYR A 50 7.15 -6.26 17.29
C TYR A 50 8.01 -5.36 18.18
N LEU A 51 7.71 -4.05 18.24
CA LEU A 51 8.44 -3.10 19.09
C LEU A 51 8.32 -3.44 20.58
N ALA A 52 7.20 -4.04 21.00
CA ALA A 52 6.98 -4.52 22.37
C ALA A 52 7.63 -5.88 22.65
N GLY A 53 8.30 -6.50 21.68
CA GLY A 53 8.97 -7.80 21.83
C GLY A 53 8.00 -8.98 21.95
N LYS A 54 6.75 -8.82 21.50
CA LYS A 54 5.71 -9.86 21.49
C LYS A 54 5.70 -10.71 20.21
N GLY A 55 6.69 -10.51 19.34
CA GLY A 55 6.84 -11.29 18.12
C GLY A 55 7.28 -12.71 18.39
N GLU A 56 6.83 -13.64 17.56
CA GLU A 56 7.29 -15.02 17.59
C GLU A 56 8.55 -15.19 16.72
N PRO A 57 9.49 -16.07 17.11
CA PRO A 57 10.61 -16.45 16.27
C PRO A 57 10.14 -17.00 14.92
N ILE A 58 10.75 -16.51 13.84
CA ILE A 58 10.38 -16.90 12.47
C ILE A 58 10.48 -18.42 12.23
N GLU A 59 11.35 -19.10 12.96
CA GLU A 59 11.55 -20.56 12.91
C GLU A 59 10.33 -21.34 13.42
N LEU A 60 9.62 -20.81 14.44
CA LEU A 60 8.40 -21.42 14.98
C LEU A 60 7.21 -21.17 14.03
N VAL A 61 7.08 -19.95 13.54
CA VAL A 61 6.02 -19.57 12.57
C VAL A 61 6.16 -20.38 11.27
N MET A 62 7.38 -20.56 10.76
CA MET A 62 7.63 -21.38 9.56
C MET A 62 7.27 -22.85 9.78
N LYS A 63 7.53 -23.39 10.97
CA LYS A 63 7.22 -24.79 11.28
C LYS A 63 5.70 -25.02 11.30
N GLU A 64 4.93 -24.16 11.96
CA GLU A 64 3.47 -24.26 12.01
C GLU A 64 2.84 -24.15 10.61
N LEU A 65 3.27 -23.18 9.80
CA LEU A 65 2.76 -22.99 8.44
C LEU A 65 3.11 -24.12 7.46
N LEU A 66 4.17 -24.88 7.73
CA LEU A 66 4.59 -26.04 6.93
C LEU A 66 3.91 -27.33 7.40
N ASP A 67 3.67 -27.48 8.71
CA ASP A 67 2.93 -28.62 9.26
C ASP A 67 1.44 -28.57 8.87
N ASP A 68 0.82 -27.38 8.84
CA ASP A 68 -0.59 -27.19 8.38
C ASP A 68 -0.81 -27.48 6.88
N ARG A 69 0.25 -27.61 6.09
CA ARG A 69 0.19 -27.91 4.64
C ARG A 69 0.28 -29.41 4.31
N ASN A 70 0.53 -30.25 5.31
CA ASN A 70 0.76 -31.68 5.15
C ASN A 70 -0.41 -32.57 5.61
N ASP A 71 -1.52 -31.98 6.04
CA ASP A 71 -2.84 -32.63 6.22
C ASP A 71 -3.80 -32.31 5.05
#